data_AF-A0A524KX35-F1
#
_entry.id   AF-A0A524KX35-F1
#
_cell.length_a   1.000
_cell.length_b   1.000
_cell.length_c   1.000
_cell.angle_alpha   90.00
_cell.angle_beta   90.00
_cell.angle_gamma   90.00
#
_symmetry.space_group_name_H-M   'P 1'
#
loop_
_entity.id
_entity.type
_entity.pdbx_description
1 polymer ?
#
loop_
_entity_poly.entity_id
_entity_poly.type
_entity_poly.pdbx_seq_one_letter_code
_entity_poly.pdbx_strand_id
1 'polypeptide(L)'
;MIDLTIKEKQLERTVKRAKEKNIVIPTFEQMRNPELIPDKIKDNLKGIGLWDINSYNLFRITWKNEPVKKGGLFDGVNFVELPSELTGVKTRIIGLIGKWFPTGAHKVGATFGCLVPRLVTGQFDPTSQKAVWPSTGNYCRGGAYNSDLLSCESIAILPEGISKERFEWLAKVAGEVIATPGTESNVKEIFDKTWELKKTRNNVVIFNQFDEFGNHLWHYDVTGHAMEEVLSQAMNSKDHYAGVVLTTGSAGTLGCGDYLKEKFPTSKIAAGEALQCPTLLSNGFGAHRIEGIGDKHVPWI
;
A
#
# COMPACT_ATOMS: atom_id res chain seq x y z
N MET A 1 -10.34 4.62 16.07
CA MET A 1 -11.65 4.21 15.49
C MET A 1 -11.79 4.94 14.16
N ILE A 2 -12.24 4.26 13.10
CA ILE A 2 -12.36 4.86 11.76
C ILE A 2 -13.56 5.79 11.73
N ASP A 3 -13.35 7.02 11.25
CA ASP A 3 -14.41 8.00 11.07
C ASP A 3 -15.16 7.73 9.76
N LEU A 4 -16.44 7.32 9.87
CA LEU A 4 -17.32 7.04 8.75
C LEU A 4 -18.30 8.19 8.46
N THR A 5 -18.06 9.38 9.03
CA THR A 5 -18.92 10.54 8.82
C THR A 5 -18.96 10.94 7.35
N ILE A 6 -20.16 11.02 6.79
CA ILE A 6 -20.39 11.46 5.41
C ILE A 6 -20.52 12.98 5.36
N LYS A 7 -19.73 13.60 4.49
CA LYS A 7 -19.79 15.03 4.15
C LYS A 7 -20.46 15.19 2.79
N GLU A 8 -21.79 15.18 2.78
CA GLU A 8 -22.63 15.12 1.56
C GLU A 8 -22.22 16.13 0.47
N LYS A 9 -22.05 17.41 0.82
CA LYS A 9 -21.70 18.45 -0.17
C LYS A 9 -20.33 18.21 -0.82
N GLN A 10 -19.36 17.72 -0.06
CA GLN A 10 -18.05 17.36 -0.59
C GLN A 10 -18.14 16.09 -1.43
N LEU A 11 -18.90 15.10 -0.98
CA LEU A 11 -19.13 13.85 -1.70
C LEU A 11 -19.78 14.09 -3.07
N GLU A 12 -20.78 14.98 -3.16
CA GLU A 12 -21.39 15.39 -4.43
C GLU A 12 -20.34 15.95 -5.41
N ARG A 13 -19.42 16.81 -4.93
CA ARG A 13 -18.31 17.33 -5.74
C ARG A 13 -17.35 16.23 -6.19
N THR A 14 -17.00 15.31 -5.29
CA THR A 14 -16.17 14.14 -5.58
C THR A 14 -16.80 13.27 -6.67
N VAL A 15 -18.08 12.93 -6.53
CA VAL A 15 -18.84 12.14 -7.51
C VAL A 15 -18.91 12.85 -8.86
N LYS A 16 -19.15 14.17 -8.88
CA LYS A 16 -19.16 14.97 -10.10
C LYS A 16 -17.80 14.90 -10.81
N ARG A 17 -16.70 15.12 -10.09
CA ARG A 17 -15.33 15.03 -10.64
C ARG A 17 -15.03 13.64 -11.18
N ALA A 18 -15.41 12.59 -10.45
CA ALA A 18 -15.23 11.21 -10.89
C ALA A 18 -15.98 10.92 -12.21
N LYS A 19 -17.22 11.42 -12.35
CA LYS A 19 -17.98 11.31 -13.60
C LYS A 19 -17.32 12.06 -14.76
N GLU A 20 -16.88 13.31 -14.53
CA GLU A 20 -16.19 14.12 -15.54
C GLU A 20 -14.89 13.46 -16.04
N LYS A 21 -14.20 12.75 -15.16
CA LYS A 21 -12.94 12.06 -15.46
C LYS A 21 -13.11 10.58 -15.83
N ASN A 22 -14.35 10.09 -15.91
CA ASN A 22 -14.68 8.68 -16.16
C ASN A 22 -13.94 7.70 -15.21
N ILE A 23 -13.84 8.07 -13.93
CA ILE A 23 -13.16 7.28 -12.90
C ILE A 23 -14.16 6.27 -12.31
N VAL A 24 -13.73 5.02 -12.28
CA VAL A 24 -14.41 3.93 -11.57
C VAL A 24 -13.38 3.28 -10.65
N ILE A 25 -13.79 2.97 -9.43
CA ILE A 25 -12.92 2.36 -8.41
C ILE A 25 -13.37 0.93 -8.13
N PRO A 26 -12.46 -0.01 -7.85
CA PRO A 26 -12.82 -1.34 -7.37
C PRO A 26 -13.29 -1.30 -5.91
N THR A 27 -14.13 -2.26 -5.54
CA THR A 27 -14.36 -2.62 -4.12
C THR A 27 -13.22 -3.52 -3.62
N PHE A 28 -13.05 -3.65 -2.30
CA PHE A 28 -12.11 -4.65 -1.76
C PHE A 28 -12.52 -6.08 -2.14
N GLU A 29 -13.82 -6.35 -2.25
CA GLU A 29 -14.32 -7.63 -2.75
C GLU A 29 -13.81 -7.92 -4.17
N GLN A 30 -13.84 -6.94 -5.08
CA GLN A 30 -13.28 -7.09 -6.43
C GLN A 30 -11.76 -7.21 -6.42
N MET A 31 -11.05 -6.57 -5.48
CA MET A 31 -9.60 -6.76 -5.33
C MET A 31 -9.25 -8.18 -4.88
N ARG A 32 -10.05 -8.77 -3.98
CA ARG A 32 -9.93 -10.18 -3.57
C ARG A 32 -10.33 -11.13 -4.69
N ASN A 33 -11.38 -10.79 -5.42
CA ASN A 33 -12.07 -11.65 -6.38
C ASN A 33 -12.15 -10.95 -7.74
N PRO A 34 -11.05 -10.88 -8.52
CA PRO A 34 -11.02 -10.18 -9.80
C PRO A 34 -12.00 -10.72 -10.85
N GLU A 35 -12.53 -11.92 -10.68
CA GLU A 35 -13.61 -12.48 -11.49
C GLU A 35 -14.88 -11.61 -11.43
N LEU A 36 -15.14 -10.93 -10.30
CA LEU A 36 -16.27 -10.03 -10.09
C LEU A 36 -16.10 -8.66 -10.77
N ILE A 37 -14.93 -8.39 -11.37
CA ILE A 37 -14.69 -7.17 -12.13
C ILE A 37 -15.51 -7.24 -13.43
N PRO A 38 -16.27 -6.19 -13.80
CA PRO A 38 -17.06 -6.20 -15.02
C PRO A 38 -16.20 -6.42 -16.28
N ASP A 39 -16.70 -7.19 -17.24
CA ASP A 39 -15.94 -7.52 -18.46
C ASP A 39 -15.53 -6.29 -19.26
N LYS A 40 -16.37 -5.25 -19.29
CA LYS A 40 -16.01 -3.95 -19.90
C LYS A 40 -14.73 -3.35 -19.31
N ILE A 41 -14.49 -3.51 -18.01
CA ILE A 41 -13.26 -3.03 -17.36
C ILE A 41 -12.08 -3.93 -17.74
N LYS A 42 -12.27 -5.26 -17.73
CA LYS A 42 -11.25 -6.24 -18.15
C LYS A 42 -10.82 -6.00 -19.60
N ASP A 43 -11.75 -5.71 -20.50
CA ASP A 43 -11.46 -5.43 -21.91
C ASP A 43 -10.63 -4.15 -22.08
N ASN A 44 -10.92 -3.11 -21.31
CA ASN A 44 -10.10 -1.89 -21.31
C ASN A 44 -8.67 -2.15 -20.81
N LEU A 45 -8.50 -3.01 -19.80
CA LEU A 45 -7.19 -3.35 -19.24
C LEU A 45 -6.23 -4.03 -20.23
N LYS A 46 -6.77 -4.75 -21.24
CA LYS A 46 -5.96 -5.43 -22.27
C LYS A 46 -5.07 -4.46 -23.07
N GLY A 47 -5.49 -3.20 -23.21
CA GLY A 47 -4.71 -2.16 -23.90
C GLY A 47 -3.69 -1.44 -23.02
N ILE A 48 -3.74 -1.63 -21.69
CA ILE A 48 -3.10 -0.76 -20.70
C ILE A 48 -1.87 -1.45 -20.09
N GLY A 49 -0.75 -0.73 -20.03
CA GLY A 49 0.46 -1.12 -19.31
C GLY A 49 0.25 -1.14 -17.80
N LEU A 50 0.90 -2.07 -17.10
CA LEU A 50 0.76 -2.26 -15.65
C LEU A 50 1.11 -0.99 -14.83
N TRP A 51 1.93 -0.11 -15.40
CA TRP A 51 2.46 1.09 -14.74
C TRP A 51 1.91 2.38 -15.35
N ASP A 52 1.03 2.28 -16.35
CA ASP A 52 0.48 3.44 -17.03
C ASP A 52 -0.39 4.26 -16.06
N ILE A 53 -0.39 5.58 -16.27
CA ILE A 53 -1.35 6.48 -15.62
C ILE A 53 -2.69 6.32 -16.35
N ASN A 54 -3.50 5.40 -15.85
CA ASN A 54 -4.85 5.17 -16.34
C ASN A 54 -5.72 4.66 -15.17
N SER A 55 -6.89 5.27 -14.96
CA SER A 55 -7.75 4.97 -13.81
C SER A 55 -8.17 3.49 -13.74
N TYR A 56 -8.21 2.75 -14.86
CA TYR A 56 -8.49 1.32 -14.83
C TYR A 56 -7.41 0.51 -14.09
N ASN A 57 -6.16 1.00 -13.98
CA ASN A 57 -5.13 0.32 -13.19
C ASN A 57 -5.43 0.27 -11.69
N LEU A 58 -6.44 1.01 -11.18
CA LEU A 58 -6.96 0.81 -9.82
C LEU A 58 -7.45 -0.63 -9.60
N PHE A 59 -8.01 -1.27 -10.64
CA PHE A 59 -8.45 -2.67 -10.59
C PHE A 59 -7.29 -3.68 -10.56
N ARG A 60 -6.06 -3.23 -10.84
CA ARG A 60 -4.82 -4.02 -10.67
C ARG A 60 -4.21 -3.87 -9.28
N ILE A 61 -4.88 -3.24 -8.32
CA ILE A 61 -4.47 -3.21 -6.92
C ILE A 61 -4.90 -4.52 -6.26
N THR A 62 -4.26 -5.61 -6.65
CA THR A 62 -4.53 -6.98 -6.21
C THR A 62 -3.27 -7.83 -6.29
N TRP A 63 -3.19 -8.87 -5.46
CA TRP A 63 -2.12 -9.88 -5.52
C TRP A 63 -2.22 -10.81 -6.72
N LYS A 64 -3.33 -10.70 -7.48
CA LYS A 64 -3.72 -11.67 -8.49
C LYS A 64 -3.44 -11.26 -9.94
N ASN A 65 -2.65 -10.21 -10.16
CA ASN A 65 -2.34 -9.74 -11.52
C ASN A 65 -1.54 -10.81 -12.29
N GLU A 66 -1.87 -11.02 -13.56
CA GLU A 66 -1.03 -11.81 -14.45
C GLU A 66 0.39 -11.19 -14.54
N PRO A 67 1.47 -11.98 -14.46
CA PRO A 67 2.85 -11.49 -14.35
C PRO A 67 3.43 -10.95 -15.67
N VAL A 68 2.69 -10.09 -16.36
CA VAL A 68 3.06 -9.46 -17.63
C VAL A 68 3.02 -7.93 -17.52
N LYS A 69 3.87 -7.25 -18.29
CA LYS A 69 4.03 -5.79 -18.19
C LYS A 69 2.90 -4.99 -18.83
N LYS A 70 2.12 -5.60 -19.74
CA LYS A 70 1.05 -4.92 -20.48
C LYS A 70 -0.06 -5.91 -20.83
N GLY A 71 -1.31 -5.44 -20.71
CA GLY A 71 -2.49 -6.19 -21.13
C GLY A 71 -2.89 -7.37 -20.27
N GLY A 72 -2.08 -7.73 -19.27
CA GLY A 72 -2.38 -8.82 -18.35
C GLY A 72 -3.68 -8.59 -17.59
N LEU A 73 -4.40 -9.68 -17.36
CA LEU A 73 -5.59 -9.69 -16.52
C LEU A 73 -5.23 -10.27 -15.15
N PHE A 74 -5.80 -11.41 -14.78
CA PHE A 74 -5.66 -11.99 -13.46
C PHE A 74 -5.45 -13.50 -13.58
N ASP A 75 -4.47 -14.04 -12.87
CA ASP A 75 -4.04 -15.45 -12.97
C ASP A 75 -3.64 -16.02 -11.61
N GLY A 76 -4.57 -15.94 -10.64
CA GLY A 76 -4.33 -16.40 -9.27
C GLY A 76 -3.31 -15.55 -8.50
N VAL A 77 -3.15 -15.85 -7.21
CA VAL A 77 -2.20 -15.11 -6.36
C VAL A 77 -0.77 -15.37 -6.83
N ASN A 78 0.02 -14.29 -6.98
CA ASN A 78 1.45 -14.45 -7.25
C ASN A 78 2.19 -14.85 -5.97
N PHE A 79 2.75 -16.06 -5.91
CA PHE A 79 3.54 -16.54 -4.78
C PHE A 79 4.70 -17.43 -5.24
N VAL A 80 5.64 -17.67 -4.33
CA VAL A 80 6.72 -18.64 -4.46
C VAL A 80 6.82 -19.48 -3.20
N GLU A 81 6.98 -20.78 -3.35
CA GLU A 81 7.38 -21.68 -2.28
C GLU A 81 8.89 -21.90 -2.35
N LEU A 82 9.59 -21.64 -1.25
CA LEU A 82 11.04 -21.82 -1.16
C LEU A 82 11.36 -23.30 -0.89
N PRO A 83 12.22 -23.93 -1.72
CA PRO A 83 12.56 -25.34 -1.56
C PRO A 83 13.36 -25.58 -0.27
N SER A 84 13.20 -26.76 0.32
CA SER A 84 13.86 -27.14 1.59
C SER A 84 15.39 -27.14 1.49
N GLU A 85 15.92 -27.37 0.28
CA GLU A 85 17.33 -27.32 -0.08
C GLU A 85 17.91 -25.90 0.06
N LEU A 86 17.06 -24.88 -0.11
CA LEU A 86 17.44 -23.47 0.09
C LEU A 86 17.24 -23.03 1.55
N THR A 87 16.16 -23.46 2.18
CA THR A 87 15.79 -22.99 3.53
C THR A 87 16.49 -23.76 4.65
N GLY A 88 16.94 -24.98 4.39
CA GLY A 88 17.55 -25.87 5.37
C GLY A 88 16.56 -26.46 6.39
N VAL A 89 15.25 -26.27 6.20
CA VAL A 89 14.21 -26.73 7.11
C VAL A 89 13.12 -27.51 6.40
N LYS A 90 12.49 -28.46 7.10
CA LYS A 90 11.33 -29.22 6.58
C LYS A 90 10.07 -28.36 6.49
N THR A 91 9.99 -27.29 7.27
CA THR A 91 8.86 -26.35 7.24
C THR A 91 8.80 -25.67 5.89
N ARG A 92 7.64 -25.70 5.26
CA ARG A 92 7.38 -25.03 3.98
C ARG A 92 7.33 -23.52 4.20
N ILE A 93 8.07 -22.77 3.40
CA ILE A 93 8.14 -21.31 3.48
C ILE A 93 7.59 -20.73 2.18
N ILE A 94 6.50 -19.98 2.27
CA ILE A 94 5.80 -19.40 1.13
C ILE A 94 5.84 -17.88 1.24
N GLY A 95 6.18 -17.21 0.14
CA GLY A 95 6.20 -15.75 0.03
C GLY A 95 5.30 -15.27 -1.10
N LEU A 96 4.46 -14.28 -0.82
CA LEU A 96 3.69 -13.59 -1.86
C LEU A 96 4.59 -12.61 -2.63
N ILE A 97 4.34 -12.45 -3.93
CA ILE A 97 5.17 -11.64 -4.84
C ILE A 97 4.48 -10.31 -5.13
N GLY A 98 4.95 -9.24 -4.50
CA GLY A 98 4.37 -7.89 -4.64
C GLY A 98 4.84 -7.10 -5.87
N LYS A 99 5.67 -7.70 -6.74
CA LYS A 99 6.27 -7.05 -7.91
C LYS A 99 5.25 -6.69 -9.00
N TRP A 100 4.14 -7.41 -9.07
CA TRP A 100 3.16 -7.27 -10.15
C TRP A 100 2.03 -6.31 -9.81
N PHE A 101 2.16 -5.52 -8.74
CA PHE A 101 1.31 -4.35 -8.53
C PHE A 101 1.72 -3.21 -9.47
N PRO A 102 0.79 -2.29 -9.79
CA PRO A 102 1.17 -0.98 -10.28
C PRO A 102 2.21 -0.34 -9.37
N THR A 103 3.19 0.37 -9.93
CA THR A 103 4.39 0.86 -9.22
C THR A 103 5.37 -0.21 -8.69
N GLY A 104 5.08 -1.49 -8.91
CA GLY A 104 5.95 -2.62 -8.56
C GLY A 104 5.99 -2.96 -7.07
N ALA A 105 5.07 -2.39 -6.29
CA ALA A 105 4.98 -2.60 -4.87
C ALA A 105 3.54 -2.54 -4.39
N HIS A 106 3.17 -3.46 -3.49
CA HIS A 106 1.89 -3.51 -2.78
C HIS A 106 1.51 -2.22 -2.01
N LYS A 107 2.39 -1.22 -1.90
CA LYS A 107 2.08 0.06 -1.24
C LYS A 107 0.99 0.87 -1.95
N VAL A 108 0.69 0.59 -3.23
CA VAL A 108 -0.53 1.13 -3.88
C VAL A 108 -1.81 0.63 -3.23
N GLY A 109 -1.80 -0.56 -2.63
CA GLY A 109 -2.90 -1.07 -1.82
C GLY A 109 -3.07 -0.28 -0.54
N ALA A 110 -1.98 -0.12 0.21
CA ALA A 110 -1.95 0.66 1.44
C ALA A 110 -2.46 2.10 1.23
N THR A 111 -2.00 2.78 0.18
CA THR A 111 -2.40 4.17 -0.10
C THR A 111 -3.83 4.26 -0.63
N PHE A 112 -4.29 3.27 -1.40
CA PHE A 112 -5.70 3.16 -1.81
C PHE A 112 -6.61 3.05 -0.59
N GLY A 113 -6.27 2.16 0.34
CA GLY A 113 -7.00 1.96 1.60
C GLY A 113 -7.06 3.21 2.47
N CYS A 114 -6.10 4.14 2.34
CA CYS A 114 -6.11 5.41 3.06
C CYS A 114 -6.94 6.49 2.33
N LEU A 115 -6.76 6.66 1.02
CA LEU A 115 -7.36 7.76 0.25
C LEU A 115 -8.84 7.50 -0.08
N VAL A 116 -9.15 6.31 -0.59
CA VAL A 116 -10.48 6.03 -1.15
C VAL A 116 -11.60 6.13 -0.13
N PRO A 117 -11.46 5.64 1.12
CA PRO A 117 -12.49 5.86 2.13
C PRO A 117 -12.83 7.33 2.32
N ARG A 118 -11.83 8.23 2.33
CA ARG A 118 -12.07 9.67 2.48
C ARG A 118 -12.73 10.30 1.26
N LEU A 119 -12.47 9.78 0.06
CA LEU A 119 -13.14 10.21 -1.17
C LEU A 119 -14.63 9.82 -1.15
N VAL A 120 -14.95 8.56 -0.82
CA VAL A 120 -16.32 8.05 -0.86
C VAL A 120 -17.19 8.53 0.31
N THR A 121 -16.59 9.06 1.38
CA THR A 121 -17.30 9.75 2.46
C THR A 121 -17.33 11.27 2.27
N GLY A 122 -16.60 11.83 1.29
CA GLY A 122 -16.43 13.29 1.14
C GLY A 122 -15.55 13.95 2.21
N GLN A 123 -14.87 13.17 3.07
CA GLN A 123 -13.90 13.70 4.03
C GLN A 123 -12.67 14.33 3.36
N PHE A 124 -12.34 13.89 2.14
CA PHE A 124 -11.37 14.50 1.24
C PHE A 124 -12.08 15.03 -0.02
N ASP A 125 -11.86 16.30 -0.34
CA ASP A 125 -12.42 16.97 -1.51
C ASP A 125 -11.34 17.14 -2.60
N PRO A 126 -11.37 16.34 -3.68
CA PRO A 126 -10.35 16.36 -4.73
C PRO A 126 -10.41 17.61 -5.62
N THR A 127 -11.40 18.50 -5.42
CA THR A 127 -11.52 19.76 -6.17
C THR A 127 -10.83 20.93 -5.48
N SER A 128 -10.55 20.82 -4.17
CA SER A 128 -10.00 21.92 -3.37
C SER A 128 -8.82 21.52 -2.49
N GLN A 129 -8.63 20.23 -2.21
CA GLN A 129 -7.60 19.72 -1.32
C GLN A 129 -6.52 18.93 -2.05
N LYS A 130 -5.32 18.90 -1.47
CA LYS A 130 -4.17 18.11 -1.93
C LYS A 130 -3.87 16.97 -0.97
N ALA A 131 -3.64 15.77 -1.49
CA ALA A 131 -3.23 14.60 -0.72
C ALA A 131 -1.72 14.62 -0.48
N VAL A 132 -1.30 14.69 0.78
CA VAL A 132 0.11 14.72 1.17
C VAL A 132 0.56 13.32 1.58
N TRP A 133 1.62 12.84 0.94
CA TRP A 133 2.15 11.48 1.09
C TRP A 133 3.57 11.49 1.69
N PRO A 134 3.68 11.61 3.03
CA PRO A 134 4.96 11.54 3.74
C PRO A 134 5.50 10.11 3.77
N SER A 135 6.63 9.85 3.11
CA SER A 135 7.32 8.56 3.21
C SER A 135 8.72 8.63 2.60
N THR A 136 9.62 7.77 3.06
CA THR A 136 10.97 7.62 2.51
C THR A 136 11.00 6.71 1.28
N GLY A 137 9.93 5.93 1.02
CA GLY A 137 9.93 4.90 -0.02
C GLY A 137 8.62 4.74 -0.79
N ASN A 138 8.23 3.47 -1.00
CA ASN A 138 7.15 3.08 -1.92
C ASN A 138 5.76 3.62 -1.55
N TYR A 139 5.51 4.01 -0.29
CA TYR A 139 4.23 4.60 0.10
C TYR A 139 4.05 6.00 -0.53
N CYS A 140 5.12 6.80 -0.64
CA CYS A 140 5.06 8.08 -1.34
C CYS A 140 4.72 7.88 -2.83
N ARG A 141 5.39 6.92 -3.49
CA ARG A 141 5.12 6.58 -4.90
C ARG A 141 3.72 6.05 -5.14
N GLY A 142 3.27 5.10 -4.32
CA GLY A 142 1.92 4.56 -4.43
C GLY A 142 0.83 5.59 -4.14
N GLY A 143 1.11 6.56 -3.26
CA GLY A 143 0.20 7.65 -2.92
C GLY A 143 0.05 8.65 -4.06
N ALA A 144 1.18 9.10 -4.62
CA ALA A 144 1.20 9.97 -5.79
C ALA A 144 0.50 9.29 -7.00
N TYR A 145 0.81 8.01 -7.25
CA TYR A 145 0.17 7.21 -8.30
C TYR A 145 -1.35 7.15 -8.16
N ASN A 146 -1.85 6.72 -6.99
CA ASN A 146 -3.29 6.63 -6.76
C ASN A 146 -3.97 8.00 -6.81
N SER A 147 -3.30 9.05 -6.34
CA SER A 147 -3.82 10.41 -6.44
C SER A 147 -4.04 10.81 -7.90
N ASP A 148 -3.06 10.56 -8.76
CA ASP A 148 -3.14 10.86 -10.19
C ASP A 148 -4.26 10.04 -10.89
N LEU A 149 -4.34 8.73 -10.62
CA LEU A 149 -5.42 7.86 -11.11
C LEU A 149 -6.82 8.32 -10.68
N LEU A 150 -6.92 8.88 -9.47
CA LEU A 150 -8.16 9.38 -8.88
C LEU A 150 -8.36 10.89 -9.15
N SER A 151 -7.55 11.49 -10.03
CA SER A 151 -7.58 12.93 -10.35
C SER A 151 -7.51 13.83 -9.11
N CYS A 152 -6.70 13.48 -8.13
CA CYS A 152 -6.42 14.25 -6.92
C CYS A 152 -5.05 14.91 -7.06
N GLU A 153 -4.94 16.19 -6.67
CA GLU A 153 -3.62 16.80 -6.53
C GLU A 153 -2.86 16.16 -5.36
N SER A 154 -1.55 15.99 -5.52
CA SER A 154 -0.72 15.36 -4.50
C SER A 154 0.58 16.11 -4.22
N ILE A 155 1.04 15.99 -2.98
CA ILE A 155 2.33 16.47 -2.49
C ILE A 155 3.13 15.27 -1.99
N ALA A 156 4.30 15.03 -2.57
CA ALA A 156 5.25 14.03 -2.12
C ALA A 156 6.23 14.65 -1.12
N ILE A 157 6.39 14.06 0.08
CA ILE A 157 7.42 14.47 1.04
C ILE A 157 8.34 13.29 1.30
N LEU A 158 9.63 13.47 1.02
CA LEU A 158 10.63 12.41 1.12
C LEU A 158 12.05 12.97 1.28
N PRO A 159 13.04 12.17 1.73
CA PRO A 159 14.40 12.64 1.92
C PRO A 159 15.11 12.90 0.59
N GLU A 160 16.03 13.86 0.55
CA GLU A 160 16.85 14.14 -0.63
C GLU A 160 17.90 13.05 -0.92
N GLY A 161 18.30 12.27 0.09
CA GLY A 161 19.28 11.20 -0.04
C GLY A 161 18.78 9.90 -0.71
N ILE A 162 17.55 9.89 -1.24
CA ILE A 162 17.02 8.78 -2.03
C ILE A 162 17.57 8.77 -3.46
N SER A 163 17.35 7.69 -4.21
CA SER A 163 17.85 7.61 -5.59
C SER A 163 17.24 8.67 -6.52
N LYS A 164 18.07 9.23 -7.41
CA LYS A 164 17.67 10.26 -8.39
C LYS A 164 16.50 9.80 -9.28
N GLU A 165 16.50 8.54 -9.69
CA GLU A 165 15.42 7.95 -10.49
C GLU A 165 14.05 8.01 -9.80
N ARG A 166 14.01 7.76 -8.48
CA ARG A 166 12.76 7.87 -7.70
C ARG A 166 12.25 9.31 -7.68
N PHE A 167 13.17 10.26 -7.52
CA PHE A 167 12.83 11.69 -7.52
C PHE A 167 12.31 12.16 -8.88
N GLU A 168 12.99 11.80 -9.98
CA GLU A 168 12.57 12.16 -11.34
C GLU A 168 11.21 11.57 -11.73
N TRP A 169 10.91 10.34 -11.29
CA TRP A 169 9.59 9.76 -11.48
C TRP A 169 8.51 10.49 -10.67
N LEU A 170 8.77 10.79 -9.40
CA LEU A 170 7.82 11.51 -8.54
C LEU A 170 7.53 12.92 -9.05
N ALA A 171 8.54 13.64 -9.54
CA ALA A 171 8.37 14.97 -10.10
C ALA A 171 7.45 15.00 -11.34
N LYS A 172 7.25 13.86 -12.02
CA LYS A 172 6.33 13.73 -13.16
C LYS A 172 4.90 13.36 -12.75
N VAL A 173 4.73 12.71 -11.60
CA VAL A 173 3.44 12.14 -11.15
C VAL A 173 2.80 12.98 -10.04
N ALA A 174 3.60 13.53 -9.13
CA ALA A 174 3.12 14.40 -8.05
C ALA A 174 3.00 15.85 -8.54
N GLY A 175 2.01 16.57 -8.00
CA GLY A 175 1.85 18.01 -8.29
C GLY A 175 2.91 18.87 -7.60
N GLU A 176 3.48 18.38 -6.50
CA GLU A 176 4.56 19.04 -5.75
C GLU A 176 5.45 17.98 -5.09
N VAL A 177 6.76 18.21 -5.06
CA VAL A 177 7.73 17.37 -4.36
C VAL A 177 8.51 18.23 -3.37
N ILE A 178 8.50 17.83 -2.10
CA ILE A 178 9.21 18.48 -1.01
C ILE A 178 10.31 17.54 -0.53
N ALA A 179 11.56 17.90 -0.81
CA ALA A 179 12.73 17.20 -0.32
C ALA A 179 13.03 17.61 1.13
N THR A 180 13.31 16.63 2.00
CA THR A 180 13.74 16.83 3.38
C THR A 180 15.19 16.36 3.55
N PRO A 181 15.98 16.93 4.49
CA PRO A 181 17.33 16.43 4.77
C PRO A 181 17.29 14.98 5.27
N GLY A 182 18.24 14.14 4.85
CA GLY A 182 18.44 12.80 5.42
C GLY A 182 18.38 11.65 4.40
N THR A 183 18.22 10.44 4.94
CA THR A 183 18.28 9.14 4.24
C THR A 183 17.01 8.31 4.43
N GLU A 184 16.98 7.08 3.94
CA GLU A 184 15.83 6.15 4.02
C GLU A 184 15.22 6.00 5.43
N SER A 185 16.02 6.11 6.51
CA SER A 185 15.54 5.96 7.89
C SER A 185 15.24 7.29 8.61
N ASN A 186 15.17 8.40 7.88
CA ASN A 186 14.92 9.75 8.43
C ASN A 186 13.43 10.13 8.29
N VAL A 187 12.63 9.72 9.27
CA VAL A 187 11.19 10.03 9.31
C VAL A 187 10.88 11.31 10.09
N LYS A 188 11.74 11.72 11.03
CA LYS A 188 11.51 12.91 11.85
C LYS A 188 11.36 14.18 11.01
N GLU A 189 12.25 14.39 10.05
CA GLU A 189 12.27 15.57 9.19
C GLU A 189 11.02 15.63 8.29
N ILE A 190 10.54 14.47 7.84
CA ILE A 190 9.25 14.34 7.14
C ILE A 190 8.12 14.75 8.07
N PHE A 191 8.11 14.30 9.32
CA PHE A 191 7.09 14.70 10.29
C PHE A 191 7.12 16.20 10.57
N ASP A 192 8.29 16.79 10.79
CA ASP A 192 8.42 18.24 10.98
C ASP A 192 7.80 19.00 9.80
N LYS A 193 8.06 18.55 8.56
CA LYS A 193 7.46 19.15 7.37
C LYS A 193 5.94 18.96 7.31
N THR A 194 5.42 17.78 7.68
CA THR A 194 3.96 17.58 7.76
C THR A 194 3.29 18.51 8.76
N TRP A 195 3.93 18.77 9.91
CA TRP A 195 3.42 19.72 10.91
C TRP A 195 3.44 21.15 10.39
N GLU A 196 4.50 21.55 9.69
CA GLU A 196 4.58 22.84 9.02
C GLU A 196 3.45 23.01 8.00
N LEU A 197 3.21 22.03 7.13
CA LEU A 197 2.15 22.09 6.13
C LEU A 197 0.76 22.18 6.77
N LYS A 198 0.49 21.42 7.84
CA LYS A 198 -0.77 21.52 8.60
C LYS A 198 -1.00 22.93 9.17
N LYS A 199 0.06 23.63 9.58
CA LYS A 199 -0.02 24.99 10.14
C LYS A 199 -0.15 26.07 9.07
N THR A 200 0.45 25.86 7.90
CA THR A 200 0.63 26.89 6.88
C THR A 200 -0.32 26.76 5.69
N ARG A 201 -0.92 25.58 5.47
CA ARG A 201 -1.81 25.30 4.34
C ARG A 201 -3.13 24.73 4.85
N ASN A 202 -4.24 25.39 4.52
CA ASN A 202 -5.59 24.95 4.90
C ASN A 202 -6.20 23.94 3.92
N ASN A 203 -5.54 23.70 2.79
CA ASN A 203 -6.02 22.87 1.68
C ASN A 203 -5.22 21.56 1.52
N VAL A 204 -4.53 21.10 2.57
CA VAL A 204 -3.78 19.85 2.54
C VAL A 204 -4.39 18.82 3.48
N VAL A 205 -4.40 17.56 3.06
CA VAL A 205 -4.79 16.43 3.89
C VAL A 205 -3.63 15.46 3.92
N ILE A 206 -3.12 15.20 5.13
CA ILE A 206 -1.94 14.36 5.33
C ILE A 206 -2.39 12.91 5.54
N PHE A 207 -1.84 12.01 4.74
CA PHE A 207 -2.03 10.57 4.84
C PHE A 207 -0.77 9.94 5.41
N ASN A 208 -0.68 9.90 6.74
CA ASN A 208 0.50 9.42 7.44
C ASN A 208 0.45 7.88 7.58
N GLN A 209 1.30 7.17 6.82
CA GLN A 209 1.26 5.71 6.76
C GLN A 209 1.33 4.98 8.11
N PHE A 210 1.84 5.64 9.15
CA PHE A 210 2.05 5.10 10.49
C PHE A 210 0.83 5.24 11.41
N ASP A 211 -0.18 6.03 11.04
CA ASP A 211 -1.43 6.23 11.81
C ASP A 211 -2.73 6.00 10.99
N GLU A 212 -2.61 5.82 9.67
CA GLU A 212 -3.74 5.57 8.78
C GLU A 212 -4.19 4.10 8.83
N PHE A 213 -5.26 3.81 9.58
CA PHE A 213 -5.84 2.45 9.66
C PHE A 213 -6.25 1.87 8.30
N GLY A 214 -6.49 2.71 7.28
CA GLY A 214 -6.74 2.26 5.91
C GLY A 214 -5.61 1.40 5.33
N ASN A 215 -4.36 1.64 5.75
CA ASN A 215 -3.20 0.82 5.39
C ASN A 215 -3.36 -0.60 5.99
N HIS A 216 -3.58 -0.68 7.30
CA HIS A 216 -3.78 -1.95 8.01
C HIS A 216 -4.97 -2.74 7.46
N LEU A 217 -6.12 -2.07 7.28
CA LEU A 217 -7.35 -2.71 6.80
C LEU A 217 -7.23 -3.26 5.38
N TRP A 218 -6.51 -2.58 4.48
CA TRP A 218 -6.29 -3.13 3.14
C TRP A 218 -5.50 -4.44 3.20
N HIS A 219 -4.51 -4.55 4.09
CA HIS A 219 -3.78 -5.79 4.27
C HIS A 219 -4.61 -6.87 4.95
N TYR A 220 -5.43 -6.52 5.94
CA TYR A 220 -6.39 -7.44 6.54
C TYR A 220 -7.32 -8.03 5.48
N ASP A 221 -7.99 -7.18 4.71
CA ASP A 221 -9.04 -7.62 3.80
C ASP A 221 -8.46 -8.20 2.51
N VAL A 222 -7.44 -7.60 1.90
CA VAL A 222 -6.93 -8.06 0.59
C VAL A 222 -5.73 -8.99 0.73
N THR A 223 -4.76 -8.64 1.56
CA THR A 223 -3.53 -9.45 1.69
C THR A 223 -3.77 -10.73 2.51
N GLY A 224 -4.55 -10.66 3.58
CA GLY A 224 -4.91 -11.81 4.42
C GLY A 224 -5.65 -12.89 3.62
N HIS A 225 -6.65 -12.51 2.83
CA HIS A 225 -7.39 -13.44 1.97
C HIS A 225 -6.50 -14.03 0.86
N ALA A 226 -5.61 -13.24 0.26
CA ALA A 226 -4.64 -13.76 -0.71
C ALA A 226 -3.71 -14.81 -0.08
N MET A 227 -3.29 -14.62 1.18
CA MET A 227 -2.52 -15.62 1.90
C MET A 227 -3.34 -16.88 2.22
N GLU A 228 -4.60 -16.74 2.65
CA GLU A 228 -5.51 -17.87 2.89
C GLU A 228 -5.71 -18.71 1.62
N GLU A 229 -5.86 -18.06 0.46
CA GLU A 229 -5.99 -18.76 -0.83
C GLU A 229 -4.74 -19.58 -1.15
N VAL A 230 -3.55 -19.01 -0.98
CA VAL A 230 -2.29 -19.72 -1.21
C VAL A 230 -2.13 -20.88 -0.24
N LEU A 231 -2.46 -20.68 1.04
CA LEU A 231 -2.44 -21.74 2.05
C LEU A 231 -3.41 -22.87 1.70
N SER A 232 -4.60 -22.54 1.21
CA SER A 232 -5.61 -23.53 0.80
C SER A 232 -5.17 -24.38 -0.39
N GLN A 233 -4.35 -23.82 -1.29
CA GLN A 233 -3.75 -24.55 -2.41
C GLN A 233 -2.53 -25.37 -1.97
N ALA A 234 -1.72 -24.82 -1.07
CA ALA A 234 -0.48 -25.42 -0.65
C ALA A 234 -0.69 -26.57 0.34
N MET A 235 -1.51 -26.36 1.37
CA MET A 235 -1.65 -27.26 2.50
C MET A 235 -2.50 -28.50 2.19
N ASN A 236 -2.10 -29.65 2.74
CA ASN A 236 -2.95 -30.84 2.81
C ASN A 236 -3.48 -31.06 4.25
N SER A 237 -4.29 -32.10 4.46
CA SER A 237 -4.93 -32.40 5.75
C SER A 237 -3.97 -32.70 6.91
N LYS A 238 -2.68 -32.94 6.65
CA LYS A 238 -1.64 -33.16 7.66
C LYS A 238 -0.81 -31.91 7.96
N ASP A 239 -0.95 -30.87 7.14
CA ASP A 239 -0.23 -29.63 7.33
C ASP A 239 -0.93 -28.76 8.38
N HIS A 240 -0.16 -27.92 9.07
CA HIS A 240 -0.70 -26.89 9.96
C HIS A 240 -0.01 -25.57 9.64
N TYR A 241 -0.78 -24.48 9.69
CA TYR A 241 -0.24 -23.15 9.52
C TYR A 241 0.42 -22.68 10.82
N ALA A 242 1.75 -22.57 10.82
CA ALA A 242 2.51 -22.19 12.01
C ALA A 242 2.49 -20.68 12.28
N GLY A 243 2.44 -19.85 11.23
CA GLY A 243 2.51 -18.39 11.39
C GLY A 243 3.03 -17.65 10.17
N VAL A 244 3.15 -16.32 10.32
CA VAL A 244 3.73 -15.40 9.33
C VAL A 244 4.85 -14.58 9.96
N VAL A 245 5.88 -14.32 9.16
CA VAL A 245 6.97 -13.39 9.49
C VAL A 245 6.89 -12.23 8.52
N LEU A 246 6.79 -11.00 9.03
CA LEU A 246 6.61 -9.78 8.24
C LEU A 246 7.63 -8.75 8.69
N THR A 247 8.39 -8.19 7.77
CA THR A 247 9.29 -7.08 8.10
C THR A 247 8.50 -5.78 8.26
N THR A 248 8.92 -4.94 9.21
CA THR A 248 8.12 -3.81 9.68
C THR A 248 8.72 -2.47 9.26
N GLY A 249 8.00 -1.75 8.40
CA GLY A 249 8.14 -0.30 8.19
C GLY A 249 6.95 0.39 8.84
N SER A 250 5.89 0.64 8.07
CA SER A 250 4.64 1.19 8.60
C SER A 250 3.74 0.25 9.40
N ALA A 251 4.17 -1.00 9.61
CA ALA A 251 3.42 -2.07 10.29
C ALA A 251 2.09 -2.52 9.66
N GLY A 252 1.46 -1.76 8.76
CA GLY A 252 0.14 -2.11 8.20
C GLY A 252 0.02 -3.51 7.58
N THR A 253 1.09 -4.10 7.05
CA THR A 253 1.06 -5.48 6.53
C THR A 253 0.75 -6.52 7.60
N LEU A 254 1.02 -6.23 8.89
CA LEU A 254 0.63 -7.08 10.02
C LEU A 254 -0.88 -7.36 10.07
N GLY A 255 -1.72 -6.51 9.47
CA GLY A 255 -3.16 -6.77 9.36
C GLY A 255 -3.51 -8.07 8.64
N CYS A 256 -2.67 -8.57 7.73
CA CYS A 256 -2.89 -9.90 7.16
C CYS A 256 -2.68 -11.02 8.20
N GLY A 257 -1.80 -10.82 9.18
CA GLY A 257 -1.59 -11.72 10.29
C GLY A 257 -2.78 -11.76 11.24
N ASP A 258 -3.41 -10.61 11.51
CA ASP A 258 -4.62 -10.54 12.33
C ASP A 258 -5.76 -11.34 11.68
N TYR A 259 -5.97 -11.16 10.38
CA TYR A 259 -6.91 -11.98 9.61
C TYR A 259 -6.59 -13.49 9.71
N LEU A 260 -5.33 -13.86 9.48
CA LEU A 260 -4.91 -15.27 9.53
C LEU A 260 -5.05 -15.88 10.92
N LYS A 261 -4.97 -15.08 12.00
CA LYS A 261 -5.25 -15.56 13.36
C LYS A 261 -6.72 -15.88 13.59
N GLU A 262 -7.65 -15.20 12.92
CA GLU A 262 -9.07 -15.59 12.99
C GLU A 262 -9.30 -16.98 12.41
N LYS A 263 -8.55 -17.33 11.35
CA LYS A 263 -8.62 -18.63 10.67
C LYS A 263 -7.79 -19.72 11.36
N PHE A 264 -6.63 -19.33 11.89
CA PHE A 264 -5.65 -20.21 12.52
C PHE A 264 -5.24 -19.62 13.89
N PRO A 265 -6.06 -19.80 14.94
CA PRO A 265 -5.89 -19.10 16.22
C PRO A 265 -4.59 -19.37 16.97
N THR A 266 -3.96 -20.52 16.70
CA THR A 266 -2.69 -20.92 17.32
C THR A 266 -1.46 -20.38 16.60
N SER A 267 -1.63 -19.81 15.41
CA SER A 267 -0.55 -19.29 14.58
C SER A 267 0.18 -18.12 15.24
N LYS A 268 1.47 -17.97 14.90
CA LYS A 268 2.33 -16.90 15.39
C LYS A 268 2.47 -15.80 14.35
N ILE A 269 2.50 -14.55 14.81
CA ILE A 269 2.87 -13.39 13.99
C ILE A 269 4.20 -12.90 14.52
N ALA A 270 5.21 -12.83 13.66
CA ALA A 270 6.52 -12.31 14.00
C ALA A 270 6.82 -11.05 13.18
N ALA A 271 7.15 -9.97 13.86
CA ALA A 271 7.66 -8.75 13.25
C ALA A 271 9.18 -8.86 13.08
N GLY A 272 9.67 -8.64 11.86
CA GLY A 272 11.08 -8.50 11.55
C GLY A 272 11.49 -7.03 11.51
N GLU A 273 12.69 -6.73 11.97
CA GLU A 273 13.32 -5.41 11.87
C GLU A 273 14.81 -5.55 11.53
N ALA A 274 15.45 -4.43 11.19
CA ALA A 274 16.89 -4.41 10.93
C ALA A 274 17.68 -4.43 12.24
N LEU A 275 18.65 -5.34 12.38
CA LEU A 275 19.52 -5.39 13.56
C LEU A 275 20.32 -4.10 13.80
N GLN A 276 20.58 -3.33 12.74
CA GLN A 276 21.27 -2.05 12.81
C GLN A 276 20.34 -0.90 13.25
N CYS A 277 19.02 -1.11 13.27
CA CYS A 277 18.03 -0.17 13.83
C CYS A 277 16.96 -0.96 14.62
N PRO A 278 17.33 -1.60 15.75
CA PRO A 278 16.48 -2.54 16.48
C PRO A 278 15.53 -1.80 17.44
N THR A 279 14.61 -1.03 16.87
CA THR A 279 13.67 -0.16 17.59
C THR A 279 12.72 -0.98 18.47
N LEU A 280 12.15 -2.08 17.94
CA LEU A 280 11.21 -2.94 18.66
C LEU A 280 11.93 -3.83 19.70
N LEU A 281 13.08 -4.39 19.34
CA LEU A 281 13.81 -5.36 20.18
C LEU A 281 14.49 -4.72 21.38
N SER A 282 15.02 -3.50 21.23
CA SER A 282 15.91 -2.92 22.25
C SER A 282 15.83 -1.40 22.37
N ASN A 283 14.80 -0.76 21.80
CA ASN A 283 14.71 0.71 21.70
C ASN A 283 15.97 1.32 21.05
N GLY A 284 16.61 0.58 20.14
CA GLY A 284 17.84 0.98 19.47
C GLY A 284 17.57 1.87 18.27
N PHE A 285 18.48 2.82 18.03
CA PHE A 285 18.45 3.74 16.89
C PHE A 285 19.71 3.55 16.06
N GLY A 286 19.55 3.47 14.74
CA GLY A 286 20.71 3.42 13.84
C GLY A 286 20.31 3.60 12.38
N ALA A 287 21.25 3.40 11.48
CA ALA A 287 21.03 3.51 10.04
C ALA A 287 21.31 2.16 9.37
N HIS A 288 20.58 1.87 8.30
CA HIS A 288 20.75 0.64 7.51
C HIS A 288 20.38 0.86 6.05
N ARG A 289 20.63 -0.17 5.24
CA ARG A 289 20.30 -0.20 3.80
C ARG A 289 19.19 -1.19 3.44
N ILE A 290 18.47 -1.71 4.43
CA ILE A 290 17.26 -2.52 4.20
C ILE A 290 16.08 -1.57 3.99
N GLU A 291 15.88 -1.11 2.77
CA GLU A 291 14.88 -0.08 2.45
C GLU A 291 13.43 -0.55 2.70
N GLY A 292 12.59 0.37 3.16
CA GLY A 292 11.17 0.12 3.47
C GLY A 292 10.84 -0.47 4.84
N ILE A 293 11.81 -0.65 5.74
CA ILE A 293 11.63 -1.16 7.12
C ILE A 293 12.48 -0.36 8.12
N GLY A 294 12.25 -0.51 9.43
CA GLY A 294 13.20 -0.05 10.46
C GLY A 294 13.32 1.48 10.63
N ASP A 295 12.19 2.18 10.70
CA ASP A 295 12.09 3.65 10.62
C ASP A 295 12.34 4.42 11.93
N LYS A 296 13.05 3.83 12.91
CA LYS A 296 13.40 4.46 14.22
C LYS A 296 12.21 4.84 15.10
N HIS A 297 11.02 4.32 14.84
CA HIS A 297 9.87 4.48 15.73
C HIS A 297 8.94 3.26 15.63
N VAL A 298 8.08 3.11 16.63
CA VAL A 298 7.01 2.10 16.62
C VAL A 298 5.77 2.75 15.99
N PRO A 299 5.21 2.22 14.89
CA PRO A 299 3.97 2.73 14.30
C PRO A 299 2.75 2.49 15.21
N TRP A 300 1.67 3.24 14.98
CA TRP A 300 0.43 3.11 15.75
C TRP A 300 -0.49 1.99 15.26
N ILE A 301 -0.41 1.65 13.97
CA ILE A 301 -1.28 0.68 13.27
C ILE A 301 -0.64 -0.69 13.09
#